data_AF-A0A955STN5-F1
#
_entry.id   AF-A0A955STN5-F1
#
_cell.length_a   1.000
_cell.length_b   1.000
_cell.length_c   1.000
_cell.angle_alpha   90.00
_cell.angle_beta   90.00
_cell.angle_gamma   90.00
#
_symmetry.space_group_name_H-M   'P 1'
#
loop_
_entity.id
_entity.type
_entity.pdbx_description
1 polymer ?
#
loop_
_entity_poly.entity_id
_entity_poly.type
_entity_poly.pdbx_seq_one_letter_code
_entity_poly.pdbx_strand_id
1 'polypeptide(L)'
;MAVSMDIKPWQKYLVLALFAIGIWTRLYNLGEKAFHHDESIHCFYSYQMATDGRFKGASNNDVTFGYNPVYHGPFLYHWGALFFFIFGDNDFTARLPYAVFGIFLLWLVWETRKLVGIPMAIGMLAAVTLSPIVDYYSRFARNDVYIGTA
;
A
#
# COMPACT_ATOMS: atom_id res chain seq x y z
N MET A 1 -31.68 -12.60 4.96
CA MET A 1 -31.12 -13.09 6.23
C MET A 1 -30.26 -11.96 6.80
N ALA A 2 -30.62 -11.36 7.94
CA ALA A 2 -29.80 -10.29 8.52
C ALA A 2 -28.58 -10.93 9.20
N VAL A 3 -27.38 -10.54 8.78
CA VAL A 3 -26.14 -10.97 9.41
C VAL A 3 -26.04 -10.27 10.76
N SER A 4 -25.92 -11.01 11.86
CA SER A 4 -25.75 -10.42 13.19
C SER A 4 -24.45 -9.60 13.24
N MET A 5 -24.57 -8.36 13.71
CA MET A 5 -23.48 -7.38 13.81
C MET A 5 -22.99 -7.19 15.25
N ASP A 6 -23.38 -8.08 16.17
CA ASP A 6 -22.97 -8.00 17.57
C ASP A 6 -21.54 -8.52 17.76
N ILE A 7 -20.60 -7.59 17.95
CA ILE A 7 -19.20 -7.91 18.23
C ILE A 7 -19.00 -8.13 19.72
N LYS A 8 -18.62 -9.37 20.09
CA LYS A 8 -18.26 -9.74 21.47
C LYS A 8 -16.96 -9.03 21.90
N PRO A 9 -16.75 -8.75 23.21
CA PRO A 9 -15.54 -8.08 23.68
C PRO A 9 -14.24 -8.71 23.19
N TRP A 10 -14.11 -10.04 23.26
CA TRP A 10 -12.91 -10.74 22.80
C TRP A 10 -12.65 -10.58 21.28
N GLN A 11 -13.71 -10.49 20.47
CA GLN A 11 -13.60 -10.27 19.03
C GLN A 11 -13.06 -8.86 18.73
N LYS A 12 -13.45 -7.85 19.54
CA LYS A 12 -12.90 -6.49 19.42
C LYS A 12 -11.39 -6.50 19.68
N TYR A 13 -10.95 -7.12 20.77
CA TYR A 13 -9.53 -7.20 21.10
C TYR A 13 -8.73 -7.97 20.04
N LEU A 14 -9.30 -9.06 19.51
CA LEU A 14 -8.67 -9.82 18.43
C LEU A 14 -8.51 -8.97 17.15
N VAL A 15 -9.54 -8.24 16.74
CA VAL A 15 -9.47 -7.35 15.57
C VAL A 15 -8.43 -6.26 15.80
N LEU A 16 -8.42 -5.62 16.98
CA LEU A 16 -7.42 -4.61 17.33
C LEU A 16 -5.99 -5.18 17.29
N ALA A 17 -5.79 -6.40 17.79
CA ALA A 17 -4.50 -7.07 17.72
C ALA A 17 -4.07 -7.34 16.27
N LEU A 18 -4.99 -7.81 15.41
CA LEU A 18 -4.70 -8.02 13.99
C LEU A 18 -4.32 -6.71 13.28
N PHE A 19 -5.04 -5.62 13.53
CA PHE A 19 -4.66 -4.30 13.00
C PHE A 19 -3.29 -3.85 13.49
N ALA A 20 -3.02 -4.00 14.79
CA ALA A 20 -1.73 -3.62 15.37
C ALA A 20 -0.57 -4.43 14.76
N ILE A 21 -0.74 -5.76 14.62
CA ILE A 21 0.23 -6.63 13.95
C ILE A 21 0.41 -6.20 12.50
N GLY A 22 -0.68 -6.00 11.75
CA GLY A 22 -0.61 -5.66 10.34
C GLY A 22 0.04 -4.30 10.07
N ILE A 23 -0.17 -3.32 10.94
CA ILE A 23 0.53 -2.02 10.92
C ILE A 23 2.01 -2.22 11.23
N TRP A 24 2.32 -2.95 12.30
CA TRP A 24 3.69 -3.20 12.72
C TRP A 24 4.52 -3.89 11.62
N THR A 25 4.03 -4.99 11.04
CA THR A 25 4.80 -5.75 10.03
C THR A 25 5.06 -4.94 8.77
N ARG A 26 4.13 -4.06 8.38
CA ARG A 26 4.25 -3.21 7.19
C ARG A 26 5.16 -2.02 7.37
N LEU A 27 5.33 -1.52 8.59
CA LEU A 27 6.18 -0.34 8.87
C LEU A 27 7.55 -0.70 9.44
N TYR A 28 7.67 -1.84 10.12
CA TYR A 28 8.91 -2.27 10.74
C TYR A 28 10.02 -2.45 9.68
N ASN A 29 11.17 -1.81 9.90
CA ASN A 29 12.36 -1.85 9.03
C ASN A 29 12.07 -1.63 7.54
N LEU A 30 11.10 -0.78 7.22
CA LEU A 30 10.63 -0.59 5.84
C LEU A 30 11.72 -0.04 4.91
N GLY A 31 12.63 0.79 5.41
CA GLY A 31 13.73 1.37 4.63
C GLY A 31 15.02 0.55 4.58
N GLU A 32 15.10 -0.62 5.24
CA GLU A 32 16.39 -1.31 5.45
C GLU A 32 16.90 -2.05 4.19
N LYS A 33 16.01 -2.44 3.28
CA LYS A 33 16.37 -3.24 2.11
C LYS A 33 16.80 -2.35 0.94
N ALA A 34 17.79 -2.82 0.18
CA ALA A 34 18.11 -2.23 -1.12
C ALA A 34 16.90 -2.30 -2.06
N PHE A 35 16.79 -1.32 -2.97
CA PHE A 35 15.71 -1.31 -3.96
C PHE A 35 15.87 -2.44 -4.96
N HIS A 36 14.75 -3.10 -5.26
CA HIS A 36 14.65 -3.93 -6.46
C HIS A 36 14.64 -3.04 -7.70
N HIS A 37 14.89 -3.65 -8.87
CA HIS A 37 14.89 -2.96 -10.15
C HIS A 37 13.62 -2.10 -10.33
N ASP A 38 12.43 -2.69 -10.13
CA ASP A 38 11.16 -1.99 -10.33
C ASP A 38 10.90 -0.90 -9.28
N GLU A 39 11.33 -1.10 -8.04
CA GLU A 39 11.18 -0.09 -6.99
C GLU A 39 11.96 1.16 -7.34
N SER A 40 13.20 1.01 -7.82
CA SER A 40 14.04 2.15 -8.15
C SER A 40 13.43 3.03 -9.23
N ILE A 41 12.77 2.44 -10.23
CA ILE A 41 12.04 3.14 -11.28
C ILE A 41 10.86 3.92 -10.70
N HIS A 42 10.03 3.28 -9.87
CA HIS A 42 8.85 3.93 -9.29
C HIS A 42 9.23 5.08 -8.36
N CYS A 43 10.22 4.85 -7.50
CA CYS A 43 10.72 5.85 -6.57
C CYS A 43 11.38 7.01 -7.31
N PHE A 44 12.22 6.74 -8.33
CA PHE A 44 12.88 7.78 -9.11
C PHE A 44 11.89 8.73 -9.80
N TYR A 45 10.90 8.19 -10.51
CA TYR A 45 9.91 9.02 -11.20
C TYR A 45 8.96 9.74 -10.25
N SER A 46 8.63 9.12 -9.11
CA SER A 46 7.84 9.78 -8.06
C SER A 46 8.61 10.94 -7.41
N TYR A 47 9.90 10.75 -7.14
CA TYR A 47 10.79 11.78 -6.60
C TYR A 47 10.98 12.94 -7.58
N GLN A 48 11.25 12.64 -8.86
CA GLN A 48 11.37 13.66 -9.90
C GLN A 48 10.08 14.45 -10.07
N MET A 49 8.93 13.77 -9.95
CA MET A 49 7.64 14.44 -9.97
C MET A 49 7.44 15.35 -8.75
N ALA A 50 7.85 14.92 -7.56
CA ALA A 50 7.77 15.73 -6.34
C ALA A 50 8.68 16.96 -6.36
N THR A 51 9.85 16.87 -7.00
CA THR A 51 10.87 17.93 -7.02
C THR A 51 10.75 18.88 -8.19
N ASP A 52 10.58 18.36 -9.41
CA ASP A 52 10.55 19.16 -10.63
C ASP A 52 9.12 19.51 -11.07
N GLY A 53 8.09 18.93 -10.44
CA GLY A 53 6.69 18.99 -10.90
C GLY A 53 6.47 18.24 -12.24
N ARG A 54 7.45 17.45 -12.68
CA ARG A 54 7.50 16.82 -14.00
C ARG A 54 7.44 15.31 -13.87
N PHE A 55 6.46 14.69 -14.54
CA PHE A 55 6.46 13.25 -14.78
C PHE A 55 7.22 12.94 -16.10
N LYS A 56 8.50 12.55 -16.03
CA LYS A 56 9.32 12.19 -17.22
C LYS A 56 9.21 10.72 -17.65
N GLY A 57 8.03 10.11 -17.47
CA GLY A 57 7.70 8.91 -18.23
C GLY A 57 7.61 9.19 -19.74
N ALA A 58 7.46 10.45 -20.13
CA ALA A 58 7.18 10.91 -21.50
C ALA A 58 8.23 10.51 -22.54
N SER A 59 7.77 9.90 -23.63
CA SER A 59 8.56 9.49 -24.80
C SER A 59 9.25 10.65 -25.54
N ASN A 60 8.88 11.90 -25.28
CA ASN A 60 9.37 13.07 -26.00
C ASN A 60 9.72 14.17 -25.00
N ASN A 61 10.68 15.04 -25.33
CA ASN A 61 11.19 16.14 -24.51
C ASN A 61 10.15 17.23 -24.11
N ASP A 62 8.85 16.95 -24.20
CA ASP A 62 7.78 17.82 -23.74
C ASP A 62 7.41 17.56 -22.28
N VAL A 63 7.33 18.66 -21.54
CA VAL A 63 7.64 18.76 -20.13
C VAL A 63 6.40 18.64 -19.24
N THR A 64 5.32 18.03 -19.73
CA THR A 64 4.07 17.95 -18.97
C THR A 64 3.33 16.67 -19.31
N PHE A 65 3.45 15.68 -18.41
CA PHE A 65 2.65 14.45 -18.38
C PHE A 65 2.51 13.70 -19.72
N GLY A 66 3.58 13.02 -20.14
CA GLY A 66 3.46 11.98 -21.18
C GLY A 66 3.23 10.60 -20.56
N TYR A 67 2.12 9.95 -20.91
CA TYR A 67 1.94 8.53 -20.63
C TYR A 67 2.87 7.72 -21.54
N ASN A 68 3.65 6.83 -20.94
CA ASN A 68 4.48 5.88 -21.67
C ASN A 68 4.05 4.48 -21.26
N PRO A 69 3.63 3.64 -22.21
CA PRO A 69 3.10 2.31 -21.93
C PRO A 69 4.14 1.35 -21.33
N VAL A 70 5.43 1.71 -21.34
CA VAL A 70 6.48 0.97 -20.60
C VAL A 70 6.26 1.04 -19.08
N TYR A 71 5.57 2.07 -18.59
CA TYR A 71 5.40 2.35 -17.18
C TYR A 71 3.95 2.20 -16.71
N HIS A 72 3.76 2.02 -15.40
CA HIS A 72 2.42 1.88 -14.80
C HIS A 72 1.58 3.16 -14.86
N GLY A 73 0.31 3.03 -14.48
CA GLY A 73 -0.65 4.13 -14.45
C GLY A 73 -0.24 5.29 -13.53
N PRO A 74 -0.79 6.50 -13.77
CA PRO A 74 -0.35 7.73 -13.12
C PRO A 74 -0.52 7.74 -11.60
N PHE A 75 -1.50 7.01 -11.06
CA PHE A 75 -1.77 6.94 -9.63
C PHE A 75 -0.53 6.58 -8.80
N LEU A 76 0.22 5.56 -9.26
CA LEU A 76 1.46 5.09 -8.63
C LEU A 76 2.43 6.25 -8.35
N TYR A 77 2.65 7.09 -9.36
CA TYR A 77 3.65 8.16 -9.31
C TYR A 77 3.16 9.39 -8.56
N HIS A 78 1.89 9.76 -8.70
CA HIS A 78 1.32 10.88 -7.96
C HIS A 78 1.24 10.59 -6.47
N TRP A 79 0.87 9.35 -6.12
CA TRP A 79 0.80 8.92 -4.74
C TRP A 79 2.19 8.85 -4.10
N GLY A 80 3.17 8.29 -4.80
CA GLY A 80 4.57 8.33 -4.35
C GLY A 80 5.10 9.76 -4.19
N ALA A 81 4.83 10.63 -5.18
CA ALA A 81 5.27 12.03 -5.15
C ALA A 81 4.68 12.81 -3.97
N LEU A 82 3.42 12.56 -3.63
CA LEU A 82 2.77 13.17 -2.46
C LEU A 82 3.50 12.84 -1.16
N PHE A 83 3.93 11.58 -0.98
CA PHE A 83 4.67 11.17 0.21
C PHE A 83 6.06 11.78 0.25
N PHE A 84 6.78 11.83 -0.87
CA PHE A 84 8.06 12.54 -0.94
C PHE A 84 7.91 14.03 -0.64
N PHE A 85 6.84 14.66 -1.13
CA PHE A 85 6.55 16.07 -0.86
C PHE A 85 6.29 16.33 0.64
N ILE A 86 5.56 15.45 1.32
CA ILE A 86 5.19 15.64 2.74
C ILE A 86 6.33 15.24 3.69
N PHE A 87 7.03 14.14 3.41
CA PHE A 87 7.95 13.49 4.36
C PHE A 87 9.43 13.54 3.93
N GLY A 88 9.74 14.09 2.76
CA GLY A 88 11.09 14.14 2.21
C GLY A 88 11.58 12.81 1.65
N ASP A 89 12.71 12.83 0.95
CA ASP A 89 13.31 11.66 0.30
C ASP A 89 14.15 10.82 1.28
N ASN A 90 13.80 9.54 1.38
CA ASN A 90 14.60 8.47 1.95
C ASN A 90 13.93 7.12 1.63
N ASP A 91 14.65 6.01 1.88
CA ASP A 91 14.19 4.65 1.58
C ASP A 91 12.92 4.22 2.34
N PHE A 92 12.68 4.79 3.53
CA PHE A 92 11.45 4.55 4.29
C PHE A 92 10.28 5.28 3.62
N THR A 93 10.40 6.58 3.35
CA THR A 93 9.36 7.38 2.66
C THR A 93 9.04 6.80 1.29
N ALA A 94 10.04 6.30 0.56
CA ALA A 94 9.88 5.71 -0.76
C ALA A 94 8.90 4.51 -0.77
N ARG A 95 8.84 3.75 0.33
CA ARG A 95 7.98 2.56 0.48
C ARG A 95 6.74 2.81 1.32
N LEU A 96 6.71 3.90 2.08
CA LEU A 96 5.60 4.29 2.93
C LEU A 96 4.23 4.36 2.21
N PRO A 97 4.11 4.91 0.98
CA PRO A 97 2.83 4.94 0.26
C PRO A 97 2.20 3.56 0.08
N TYR A 98 3.04 2.54 -0.15
CA TYR A 98 2.66 1.16 -0.39
C TYR A 98 2.26 0.47 0.92
N ALA A 99 3.05 0.70 1.98
CA ALA A 99 2.74 0.19 3.33
C ALA A 99 1.41 0.75 3.85
N VAL A 100 1.17 2.05 3.64
CA VAL A 100 -0.11 2.71 3.99
C VAL A 100 -1.27 2.08 3.25
N PHE A 101 -1.12 1.80 1.96
CA PHE A 101 -2.18 1.14 1.18
C PHE A 101 -2.41 -0.31 1.62
N GLY A 102 -1.34 -1.03 1.97
CA GLY A 102 -1.43 -2.37 2.55
C GLY A 102 -2.14 -2.38 3.91
N ILE A 103 -1.97 -1.34 4.73
CA ILE A 103 -2.73 -1.15 5.98
C ILE A 103 -4.20 -0.83 5.66
N PHE A 104 -4.45 0.02 4.66
CA PHE A 104 -5.80 0.34 4.21
C PHE A 104 -6.56 -0.89 3.70
N LEU A 105 -5.87 -1.84 3.06
CA LEU A 105 -6.44 -3.13 2.66
C LEU A 105 -7.01 -3.91 3.86
N LEU A 106 -6.36 -3.87 5.03
CA LEU A 106 -6.87 -4.52 6.24
C LEU A 106 -8.21 -3.91 6.66
N TRP A 107 -8.34 -2.59 6.54
CA TRP A 107 -9.61 -1.89 6.79
C TRP A 107 -10.69 -2.30 5.79
N LEU A 108 -10.36 -2.36 4.49
CA LEU A 108 -11.30 -2.81 3.46
C LEU A 108 -11.80 -4.25 3.72
N VAL A 109 -10.90 -5.16 4.06
CA VAL A 109 -11.24 -6.54 4.43
C VAL A 109 -12.17 -6.55 5.64
N TRP A 110 -11.90 -5.73 6.65
CA TRP A 110 -12.77 -5.62 7.82
C TRP A 110 -14.16 -5.06 7.49
N GLU A 111 -14.28 -4.13 6.54
CA GLU A 111 -15.58 -3.60 6.08
C GLU A 111 -16.48 -4.66 5.43
N THR A 112 -15.90 -5.74 4.89
CA THR A 112 -16.68 -6.88 4.36
C THR A 112 -17.50 -7.61 5.42
N ARG A 113 -17.26 -7.39 6.72
CA ARG A 113 -18.07 -7.95 7.83
C ARG A 113 -19.56 -7.70 7.69
N LYS A 114 -19.95 -6.59 7.03
CA LYS A 114 -21.35 -6.23 6.76
C LYS A 114 -22.00 -7.17 5.73
N LEU A 115 -21.20 -7.86 4.94
CA LEU A 115 -21.63 -8.80 3.89
C LEU A 115 -21.50 -10.25 4.33
N VAL A 116 -20.38 -10.62 4.96
CA VAL A 116 -20.02 -12.02 5.28
C VAL A 116 -20.19 -12.39 6.76
N GLY A 117 -20.41 -11.39 7.63
CA GLY A 117 -20.49 -11.56 9.08
C GLY A 117 -19.16 -11.51 9.81
N ILE A 118 -19.25 -11.25 11.11
CA ILE A 118 -18.09 -10.99 11.98
C ILE A 118 -17.10 -12.16 12.00
N PRO A 119 -17.51 -13.43 12.21
CA PRO A 119 -16.54 -14.53 12.29
C PRO A 119 -15.74 -14.70 11.00
N MET A 120 -16.40 -14.61 9.85
CA MET A 120 -15.76 -14.76 8.55
C MET A 120 -14.84 -13.57 8.24
N ALA A 121 -15.27 -12.34 8.55
CA ALA A 121 -14.42 -11.17 8.38
C ALA A 121 -13.18 -11.19 9.27
N ILE A 122 -13.28 -11.70 10.52
CA ILE A 122 -12.10 -11.93 11.37
C ILE A 122 -11.15 -12.94 10.73
N GLY A 123 -11.68 -14.05 10.19
CA GLY A 123 -10.89 -15.06 9.48
C GLY A 123 -10.17 -14.49 8.25
N MET A 124 -10.87 -13.71 7.43
CA MET A 124 -10.29 -13.02 6.27
C MET A 124 -9.23 -12.00 6.68
N LEU A 125 -9.52 -11.19 7.70
CA LEU A 125 -8.57 -10.21 8.24
C LEU A 125 -7.30 -10.91 8.75
N ALA A 126 -7.44 -12.02 9.47
CA ALA A 126 -6.31 -12.81 9.94
C ALA A 126 -5.50 -13.38 8.77
N ALA A 127 -6.17 -13.94 7.76
CA ALA A 127 -5.50 -14.47 6.57
C ALA A 127 -4.69 -13.41 5.82
N VAL A 128 -5.24 -12.21 5.63
CA VAL A 128 -4.55 -11.10 4.94
C VAL A 128 -3.45 -10.49 5.81
N THR A 129 -3.67 -10.37 7.11
CA THR A 129 -2.69 -9.82 8.06
C THR A 129 -1.46 -10.72 8.19
N LEU A 130 -1.68 -12.03 8.27
CA LEU A 130 -0.63 -13.03 8.52
C LEU A 130 -0.06 -13.63 7.21
N SER A 131 -0.58 -13.24 6.05
CA SER A 131 -0.07 -13.72 4.76
C SER A 131 1.31 -13.11 4.46
N PRO A 132 2.36 -13.92 4.32
CA PRO A 132 3.69 -13.41 3.97
C PRO A 132 3.72 -12.78 2.58
N ILE A 133 2.85 -13.23 1.66
CA ILE A 133 2.77 -12.69 0.29
C ILE A 133 2.18 -11.28 0.32
N VAL A 134 1.06 -11.10 1.03
CA VAL A 134 0.41 -9.79 1.11
C VAL A 134 1.31 -8.82 1.87
N ASP A 135 1.93 -9.24 2.97
CA ASP A 135 2.89 -8.41 3.71
C ASP A 135 4.07 -8.01 2.83
N TYR A 136 4.66 -8.97 2.11
CA TYR A 136 5.76 -8.71 1.18
C TYR A 136 5.39 -7.64 0.15
N TYR A 137 4.34 -7.86 -0.66
CA TYR A 137 3.95 -6.90 -1.70
C TYR A 137 3.42 -5.57 -1.17
N SER A 138 2.97 -5.52 0.10
CA SER A 138 2.58 -4.26 0.75
C SER A 138 3.78 -3.42 1.19
N ARG A 139 5.00 -3.97 1.21
CA ARG A 139 6.20 -3.28 1.75
C ARG A 139 7.17 -2.82 0.69
N PHE A 140 7.04 -3.30 -0.54
CA PHE A 140 7.90 -2.88 -1.65
C PHE A 140 7.22 -1.82 -2.49
N ALA A 141 8.02 -0.92 -3.06
CA ALA A 141 7.54 0.14 -3.93
C ALA A 141 7.12 -0.39 -5.31
N ARG A 142 6.08 -1.22 -5.34
CA ARG A 142 5.54 -1.84 -6.55
C ARG A 142 4.03 -1.66 -6.66
N ASN A 143 3.54 -1.67 -7.90
CA ASN A 143 2.14 -1.38 -8.20
C ASN A 143 1.16 -2.45 -7.72
N ASP A 144 1.65 -3.66 -7.39
CA ASP A 144 0.85 -4.84 -7.01
C ASP A 144 -0.12 -4.54 -5.84
N VAL A 145 0.33 -3.76 -4.85
CA VAL A 145 -0.50 -3.42 -3.68
C VAL A 145 -1.69 -2.52 -4.03
N TYR A 146 -1.58 -1.67 -5.05
CA TYR A 146 -2.65 -0.75 -5.44
C TYR A 146 -3.76 -1.41 -6.26
N ILE A 147 -3.42 -2.44 -7.03
CA ILE A 147 -4.37 -3.16 -7.88
C ILE A 147 -5.09 -4.28 -7.11
N GLY A 148 -4.50 -4.76 -6.01
CA GLY A 148 -5.02 -5.87 -5.20
C GLY A 148 -4.16 -7.10 -5.41
N THR A 149 -3.26 -7.36 -4.47
CA THR A 149 -2.13 -8.29 -4.54
C THR A 149 -2.49 -9.72 -5.00
N ALA A 150 -2.22 -10.04 -6.27
CA ALA A 150 -1.51 -11.20 -6.84
C ALA A 150 -1.68 -11.19 -8.37
#